data_AF-A0AAW9J8Y5-F1
#
_entry.id   AF-A0AAW9J8Y5-F1
#
_cell.length_a   1.000
_cell.length_b   1.000
_cell.length_c   1.000
_cell.angle_alpha   90.00
_cell.angle_beta   90.00
_cell.angle_gamma   90.00
#
_symmetry.space_group_name_H-M   'P 1'
#
loop_
_entity.id
_entity.type
_entity.pdbx_description
1 polymer ?
#
loop_
_entity_poly.entity_id
_entity_poly.type
_entity_poly.pdbx_seq_one_letter_code
_entity_poly.pdbx_strand_id
1 'polypeptide(L)'
;GKAINIIFMIIQLAGWGGSYPVQVDPLIFRILQPFFPFTYAVGGFRESIAGPLATSVTLDIVVLLIFSALYILLGFIFKPRLNSVVSKFEKKFHESGIGE
;
A
#
# COMPACT_ATOMS: atom_id res chain seq x y z
N GLY A 1 13.54 2.84 6.39
CA GLY A 1 12.15 3.15 5.98
C GLY A 1 11.91 2.96 4.49
N LYS A 2 12.67 3.63 3.62
CA LYS A 2 12.43 3.65 2.17
C LYS A 2 12.41 2.27 1.50
N ALA A 3 13.34 1.37 1.83
CA ALA A 3 13.39 0.02 1.25
C ALA A 3 12.11 -0.80 1.53
N ILE A 4 11.59 -0.73 2.76
CA ILE A 4 10.34 -1.42 3.14
C ILE A 4 9.17 -0.87 2.33
N ASN A 5 9.07 0.46 2.18
CA ASN A 5 8.02 1.07 1.34
C ASN A 5 8.11 0.62 -0.12
N ILE A 6 9.32 0.50 -0.67
CA ILE A 6 9.54 0.02 -2.04
C ILE A 6 9.06 -1.43 -2.18
N ILE A 7 9.38 -2.30 -1.21
CA ILE A 7 8.91 -3.70 -1.22
C ILE A 7 7.38 -3.74 -1.18
N PHE A 8 6.74 -2.98 -0.28
CA PHE A 8 5.28 -2.88 -0.22
C PHE A 8 4.67 -2.36 -1.53
N MET A 9 5.32 -1.39 -2.18
CA MET A 9 4.87 -0.87 -3.47
C MET A 9 4.95 -1.93 -4.56
N ILE A 10 6.05 -2.67 -4.64
CA ILE A 10 6.25 -3.73 -5.65
C ILE A 10 5.21 -4.84 -5.49
N ILE A 11 4.93 -5.28 -4.25
CA ILE A 11 3.92 -6.30 -3.99
C ILE A 11 2.53 -5.85 -4.45
N GLN A 12 2.16 -4.60 -4.17
CA GLN A 12 0.87 -4.04 -4.60
C GLN A 12 0.79 -3.89 -6.13
N LEU A 13 1.87 -3.47 -6.77
CA LEU A 13 1.96 -3.39 -8.24
C LEU A 13 1.81 -4.75 -8.90
N ALA A 14 2.35 -5.81 -8.30
CA ALA A 14 2.18 -7.16 -8.81
C ALA A 14 0.72 -7.65 -8.66
N GLY A 15 0.06 -7.33 -7.55
CA GLY A 15 -1.27 -7.87 -7.22
C GLY A 15 -2.49 -7.03 -7.62
N TRP A 16 -2.32 -5.83 -8.18
CA TRP A 16 -3.44 -4.92 -8.48
C TRP A 16 -4.25 -5.29 -9.74
N GLY A 17 -3.79 -6.28 -10.54
CA GLY A 17 -4.49 -6.74 -11.74
C GLY A 17 -4.53 -5.73 -12.90
N GLY A 18 -3.50 -4.89 -13.02
CA GLY A 18 -3.40 -3.87 -14.08
C GLY A 18 -2.94 -4.41 -15.44
N SER A 19 -1.98 -5.35 -15.47
CA SER A 19 -1.48 -5.95 -16.72
C SER A 19 -2.28 -7.17 -17.16
N TYR A 20 -2.76 -7.97 -16.21
CA TYR A 20 -3.56 -9.17 -16.45
C TYR A 20 -4.66 -9.29 -15.40
N PRO A 21 -5.76 -9.99 -15.70
CA PRO A 21 -6.80 -10.27 -14.71
C PRO A 21 -6.22 -11.08 -13.55
N VAL A 22 -6.52 -10.68 -12.31
CA VAL A 22 -5.99 -11.34 -11.11
C VAL A 22 -6.29 -12.85 -11.05
N GLN A 23 -7.29 -13.33 -11.80
CA GLN A 23 -7.67 -14.73 -11.87
C GLN A 23 -6.55 -15.63 -12.43
N VAL A 24 -5.65 -15.07 -13.26
CA VAL A 24 -4.50 -15.79 -13.81
C VAL A 24 -3.27 -15.73 -12.91
N ASP A 25 -3.30 -14.89 -11.86
CA ASP A 25 -2.20 -14.76 -10.91
C ASP A 25 -2.23 -15.90 -9.87
N PRO A 26 -1.07 -16.21 -9.25
CA PRO A 26 -1.00 -17.17 -8.15
C PRO A 26 -2.01 -16.88 -7.03
N LEU A 27 -2.48 -17.94 -6.37
CA LEU A 27 -3.53 -17.88 -5.34
C LEU A 27 -3.25 -16.82 -4.25
N ILE A 28 -1.97 -16.62 -3.90
CA ILE A 28 -1.57 -15.66 -2.88
C ILE A 28 -1.93 -14.22 -3.25
N PHE A 29 -1.79 -13.83 -4.52
CA PHE A 29 -2.12 -12.47 -4.97
C PHE A 29 -3.63 -12.27 -5.04
N ARG A 30 -4.38 -13.31 -5.42
CA ARG A 30 -5.86 -13.29 -5.43
C ARG A 30 -6.45 -13.05 -4.05
N ILE A 31 -5.87 -13.66 -3.02
CA ILE A 31 -6.32 -13.51 -1.63
C ILE A 31 -5.93 -12.14 -1.07
N LEU A 32 -4.74 -11.64 -1.42
CA LEU A 32 -4.23 -10.36 -0.90
C LEU A 32 -4.77 -9.14 -1.65
N GLN A 33 -5.19 -9.30 -2.91
CA GLN A 33 -5.66 -8.21 -3.76
C GLN A 33 -6.70 -7.28 -3.12
N PRO A 34 -7.73 -7.76 -2.37
CA PRO A 34 -8.72 -6.87 -1.76
C PRO A 34 -8.13 -5.94 -0.70
N PHE A 35 -6.94 -6.26 -0.16
CA PHE A 35 -6.21 -5.45 0.80
C PHE A 35 -5.28 -4.42 0.16
N PHE A 36 -5.17 -4.42 -1.17
CA PHE A 36 -4.33 -3.46 -1.89
C PHE A 36 -5.18 -2.26 -2.36
N PRO A 37 -4.89 -1.03 -1.88
CA PRO A 37 -5.60 0.16 -2.34
C PRO A 37 -5.48 0.37 -3.86
N PHE A 38 -4.36 -0.05 -4.44
CA PHE A 38 -4.10 0.02 -5.88
C PHE A 38 -5.13 -0.75 -6.73
N THR A 39 -5.72 -1.82 -6.21
CA THR A 39 -6.79 -2.57 -6.89
C THR A 39 -8.00 -1.67 -7.21
N TYR A 40 -8.46 -0.91 -6.22
CA TYR A 40 -9.63 -0.03 -6.35
C TYR A 40 -9.32 1.22 -7.18
N ALA A 41 -8.08 1.71 -7.13
CA ALA A 41 -7.63 2.78 -8.02
C ALA A 41 -7.72 2.38 -9.50
N VAL A 42 -7.23 1.19 -9.86
CA VAL A 42 -7.33 0.69 -11.25
C VAL A 42 -8.76 0.39 -11.64
N GLY A 43 -9.57 -0.14 -10.71
CA GLY A 43 -11.01 -0.30 -10.91
C GLY A 43 -11.66 1.00 -11.34
N GLY A 44 -11.49 2.06 -10.56
CA GLY A 44 -12.05 3.38 -10.86
C GLY A 44 -11.51 3.98 -12.17
N PHE A 45 -10.22 3.80 -12.45
CA PHE A 45 -9.63 4.21 -13.74
C PHE A 45 -10.25 3.47 -14.92
N ARG A 46 -10.48 2.17 -14.79
CA ARG A 46 -11.08 1.34 -15.84
C ARG A 46 -12.51 1.79 -16.13
N GLU A 47 -13.31 2.01 -15.09
CA GLU A 47 -14.68 2.54 -15.20
C GLU A 47 -14.69 3.94 -15.84
N SER A 48 -13.71 4.79 -15.52
CA SER A 48 -13.59 6.13 -16.11
C SER A 48 -13.30 6.11 -17.62
N ILE A 49 -12.61 5.08 -18.12
CA ILE A 49 -12.26 4.93 -19.54
C ILE A 49 -13.33 4.15 -20.30
N ALA A 50 -13.86 3.06 -19.72
CA ALA A 50 -14.78 2.14 -20.39
C ALA A 50 -16.25 2.58 -20.35
N GLY A 51 -16.58 3.59 -19.54
CA GLY A 51 -17.94 4.04 -19.30
C GLY A 51 -18.34 3.75 -17.84
N PRO A 52 -18.58 4.77 -17.00
CA PRO A 52 -18.64 4.58 -15.57
C PRO A 52 -19.97 3.95 -15.13
N LEU A 53 -19.89 2.81 -14.44
CA LEU A 53 -20.98 2.34 -13.59
C LEU A 53 -20.93 3.09 -12.26
N ALA A 54 -21.91 3.96 -12.01
CA ALA A 54 -21.95 4.83 -10.83
C ALA A 54 -21.76 4.06 -9.50
N THR A 55 -22.29 2.85 -9.41
CA THR A 55 -22.15 1.97 -8.25
C THR A 55 -20.70 1.50 -8.05
N SER A 56 -20.03 1.03 -9.10
CA SER A 56 -18.63 0.59 -9.04
C SER A 56 -17.69 1.73 -8.67
N VAL A 57 -17.85 2.88 -9.35
CA VAL A 57 -17.03 4.07 -9.11
C VAL A 57 -17.19 4.58 -7.67
N THR A 58 -18.41 4.59 -7.16
CA THR A 58 -18.67 5.04 -5.78
C THR A 58 -18.03 4.09 -4.77
N LEU A 59 -18.11 2.77 -4.99
CA LEU A 59 -17.45 1.78 -4.13
C LEU A 59 -15.93 2.01 -4.13
N ASP A 60 -15.31 2.09 -5.30
CA ASP A 60 -13.87 2.28 -5.44
C ASP A 60 -13.38 3.53 -4.71
N ILE A 61 -14.09 4.66 -4.87
CA ILE A 61 -13.77 5.91 -4.18
C ILE A 61 -13.92 5.78 -2.66
N VAL A 62 -15.02 5.19 -2.18
CA VAL A 62 -15.27 5.04 -0.74
C VAL A 62 -14.19 4.17 -0.09
N VAL A 63 -13.83 3.05 -0.73
CA VAL A 63 -12.79 2.16 -0.22
C VAL A 63 -11.43 2.85 -0.19
N LEU A 64 -11.08 3.61 -1.25
CA LEU A 64 -9.85 4.40 -1.26
C LEU A 64 -9.79 5.45 -0.14
N LEU A 65 -10.92 6.11 0.15
CA LEU A 65 -11.01 7.05 1.27
C LEU A 65 -10.81 6.36 2.62
N ILE A 66 -11.39 5.17 2.81
CA ILE A 66 -11.20 4.36 4.02
C ILE A 66 -9.72 3.97 4.18
N PHE A 67 -9.07 3.49 3.13
CA PHE A 67 -7.64 3.18 3.16
C PHE A 67 -6.79 4.41 3.51
N SER A 68 -7.09 5.56 2.91
CA SER A 68 -6.39 6.82 3.21
C SER A 68 -6.49 7.19 4.69
N ALA A 69 -7.71 7.18 5.25
CA ALA A 69 -7.93 7.45 6.67
C ALA A 69 -7.20 6.45 7.57
N LEU A 70 -7.24 5.15 7.23
CA LEU A 70 -6.52 4.09 7.95
C LEU A 70 -5.01 4.30 7.96
N TYR A 71 -4.39 4.59 6.81
CA TYR A 71 -2.95 4.81 6.73
C TYR A 71 -2.51 6.07 7.47
N ILE A 72 -3.30 7.14 7.44
CA ILE A 72 -3.03 8.35 8.22
C ILE A 72 -3.07 8.04 9.71
N LEU A 73 -4.11 7.33 10.17
CA LEU A 73 -4.27 6.98 11.58
C LEU A 73 -3.16 6.04 12.05
N LEU A 74 -2.84 5.00 11.27
CA LEU A 74 -1.72 4.10 11.53
C LEU A 74 -0.41 4.86 11.58
N GLY A 75 -0.15 5.75 10.63
CA GLY A 75 1.04 6.59 10.61
C GLY A 75 1.15 7.45 11.88
N PHE A 76 0.05 8.07 12.30
CA PHE A 76 0.00 8.89 13.51
C PHE A 76 0.30 8.09 14.79
N ILE A 77 -0.31 6.90 14.93
CA ILE A 77 -0.13 6.03 16.11
C ILE A 77 1.27 5.39 16.13
N PHE A 78 1.80 4.98 14.98
CA PHE A 78 3.09 4.27 14.90
C PHE A 78 4.28 5.23 14.93
N LYS A 79 4.13 6.49 14.50
CA LYS A 79 5.20 7.49 14.52
C LYS A 79 5.93 7.61 15.87
N PRO A 80 5.27 7.78 17.03
CA PRO A 80 5.96 7.90 18.31
C PRO A 80 6.72 6.61 18.68
N ARG A 81 6.14 5.43 18.42
CA ARG A 81 6.82 4.14 18.69
C ARG A 81 8.03 3.94 17.80
N LEU A 82 7.88 4.19 16.50
CA LEU A 82 8.94 3.97 15.53
C LEU A 82 10.11 4.92 15.76
N ASN A 83 9.85 6.17 16.15
CA ASN A 83 10.91 7.14 16.48
C ASN A 83 11.82 6.67 17.64
N SER A 84 11.24 6.04 18.67
CA SER A 84 12.03 5.51 19.79
C SER A 84 12.91 4.32 19.39
N VAL A 85 12.43 3.46 18.48
CA VAL A 85 13.21 2.32 17.98
C VAL A 85 14.30 2.77 17.03
N VAL A 86 13.97 3.68 16.10
CA VAL A 86 14.90 4.21 15.09
C VAL A 86 16.04 4.97 15.76
N SER A 87 15.75 5.86 16.72
CA SER A 87 16.80 6.60 17.45
C SER A 87 17.74 5.70 18.27
N LYS A 88 17.23 4.59 18.83
CA LYS A 88 18.08 3.58 19.49
C LYS A 88 18.97 2.84 18.50
N PHE A 89 18.43 2.49 17.34
CA PHE A 89 19.20 1.85 16.27
C PHE A 89 20.28 2.78 15.73
N GLU A 90 19.93 4.05 15.49
CA GLU A 90 20.85 5.08 15.01
C GLU A 90 21.99 5.34 15.99
N LYS A 91 21.70 5.45 17.30
CA LYS A 91 22.75 5.55 18.33
C LYS A 91 23.72 4.36 18.28
N LYS A 92 23.21 3.12 18.24
CA LYS A 92 24.05 1.92 18.15
C LYS A 92 24.84 1.84 16.84
N PHE A 93 24.26 2.34 15.75
CA PHE A 93 24.92 2.38 14.45
C PHE A 93 26.10 3.37 14.46
N HIS A 94 25.92 4.56 15.02
CA HIS A 94 27.01 5.53 15.21
C HIS A 94 28.08 5.03 16.20
N GLU A 95 27.69 4.40 17.30
CA GLU A 95 28.62 3.78 18.25
C GLU A 95 29.44 2.64 17.64
N SER A 96 28.95 1.99 16.58
CA SER A 96 29.66 0.90 15.90
C SER A 96 30.74 1.36 14.91
N GLY A 97 30.90 2.66 14.67
CA GLY A 97 31.89 3.21 13.74
C GLY A 97 31.64 2.89 12.26
N ILE A 98 30.48 2.31 11.92
CA ILE A 98 30.06 1.98 10.54
C ILE A 98 29.44 3.22 9.84
N GLY A 99 29.13 4.27 10.59
CA GLY A 99 28.48 5.49 10.12
C GLY A 99 29.41 6.66 9.81
N GLU A 100 30.73 6.49 9.90
CA GLU A 100 31.75 7.41 9.35
C GLU A 100 32.33 6.86 8.04
#